data_AF-A0A2H6A3L9-F1
#
_entry.id   AF-A0A2H6A3L9-F1
#
_cell.length_a   1.000
_cell.length_b   1.000
_cell.length_c   1.000
_cell.angle_alpha   90.00
_cell.angle_beta   90.00
_cell.angle_gamma   90.00
#
_symmetry.space_group_name_H-M   'P 1'
#
loop_
_entity.id
_entity.type
_entity.pdbx_description
1 polymer ?
#
loop_
_entity_poly.entity_id
_entity_poly.type
_entity_poly.pdbx_seq_one_letter_code
_entity_poly.pdbx_strand_id
1 'polypeptide(L)'
;MRKRVERMGRWVDADQVFEAWTSADLGRMLGARSFQTNPIDRHFLLQGIVRATYRLRSDPEMRRVSVETGMMHLSELSTVVRALRIEFSGAFPRVPSFAWLATALAEEGRVDDAIQVCETAARFGLEDGTKAGGSSDAWRRR
;
A
#
# COMPACT_ATOMS: atom_id res chain seq x y z
N MET A 1 7.73 8.97 29.38
CA MET A 1 7.26 9.94 28.37
C MET A 1 6.63 9.17 27.23
N ARG A 2 5.43 9.53 26.76
CA ARG A 2 4.85 8.93 25.55
C ARG A 2 5.62 9.45 24.35
N LYS A 3 6.00 8.55 23.43
CA LYS A 3 6.66 8.92 22.17
C LYS A 3 5.67 9.76 21.35
N ARG A 4 6.15 10.83 20.71
CA ARG A 4 5.36 11.68 19.82
C ARG A 4 5.93 11.64 18.42
N VAL A 5 5.06 11.73 17.44
CA VAL A 5 5.40 11.68 16.01
C VAL A 5 4.69 12.80 15.28
N GLU A 6 5.32 13.34 14.26
CA GLU A 6 4.70 14.34 13.39
C GLU A 6 3.83 13.66 12.35
N ARG A 7 2.57 14.09 12.22
CA ARG A 7 1.60 13.61 11.24
C ARG A 7 0.85 14.82 10.69
N MET A 8 0.93 15.02 9.38
CA MET A 8 0.26 16.09 8.65
C MET A 8 0.53 17.47 9.28
N GLY A 9 1.79 17.72 9.66
CA GLY A 9 2.24 18.97 10.30
C GLY A 9 1.82 19.14 11.77
N ARG A 10 1.37 18.06 12.44
CA ARG A 10 0.96 18.09 13.85
C ARG A 10 1.66 16.99 14.64
N TRP A 11 2.10 17.33 15.85
CA TRP A 11 2.63 16.34 16.78
C TRP A 11 1.49 15.57 17.45
N VAL A 12 1.43 14.26 17.25
CA VAL A 12 0.46 13.36 17.89
C VAL A 12 1.18 12.33 18.76
N ASP A 13 0.46 11.74 19.71
CA ASP A 13 0.98 10.61 20.49
C ASP A 13 1.15 9.39 19.56
N ALA A 14 2.28 8.71 19.68
CA ALA A 14 2.49 7.42 19.03
C ALA A 14 1.50 6.39 19.57
N ASP A 15 0.73 5.78 18.69
CA ASP A 15 -0.21 4.72 19.02
C ASP A 15 0.37 3.33 18.72
N GLN A 16 -0.46 2.32 18.98
CA GLN A 16 -0.07 0.91 18.82
C GLN A 16 0.18 0.54 17.35
N VAL A 17 -0.47 1.23 16.40
CA VAL A 17 -0.25 1.01 14.97
C VAL A 17 1.10 1.57 14.58
N PHE A 18 1.46 2.76 15.07
CA PHE A 18 2.79 3.33 14.86
C PHE A 18 3.90 2.40 15.37
N GLU A 19 3.78 1.91 16.60
CA GLU A 19 4.77 0.98 17.16
C GLU A 19 4.81 -0.33 16.38
N ALA A 20 3.67 -0.82 15.87
CA ALA A 20 3.62 -2.03 15.08
C ALA A 20 4.33 -1.88 13.72
N TRP A 21 3.98 -0.86 12.91
CA TRP A 21 4.57 -0.74 11.57
C TRP A 21 6.05 -0.35 11.61
N THR A 22 6.49 0.38 12.64
CA THR A 22 7.91 0.70 12.83
C THR A 22 8.75 -0.45 13.37
N SER A 23 8.12 -1.50 13.91
CA SER A 23 8.84 -2.67 14.45
C SER A 23 9.38 -3.61 13.38
N ALA A 24 8.86 -3.55 12.15
CA ALA A 24 9.11 -4.50 11.07
C ALA A 24 8.77 -5.98 11.40
N ASP A 25 8.05 -6.23 12.49
CA ASP A 25 7.57 -7.55 12.89
C ASP A 25 6.18 -7.82 12.29
N LEU A 26 6.08 -8.84 11.43
CA LEU A 26 4.82 -9.16 10.76
C LEU A 26 3.70 -9.55 11.74
N GLY A 27 4.02 -10.28 12.81
CA GLY A 27 3.03 -10.68 13.82
C GLY A 27 2.43 -9.47 14.53
N ARG A 28 3.27 -8.50 14.92
CA ARG A 28 2.82 -7.23 15.52
C ARG A 28 1.99 -6.41 14.54
N MET A 29 2.41 -6.33 13.28
CA MET A 29 1.64 -5.60 12.27
C MET A 29 0.26 -6.24 12.03
N LEU A 30 0.19 -7.57 11.92
CA LEU A 30 -1.09 -8.28 11.77
C LEU A 30 -1.99 -8.10 12.99
N GLY A 31 -1.43 -8.13 14.20
CA GLY A 31 -2.16 -7.87 15.44
C GLY A 31 -2.74 -6.45 15.51
N ALA A 32 -2.07 -5.47 14.90
CA ALA A 32 -2.52 -4.08 14.83
C ALA A 32 -3.46 -3.78 13.65
N ARG A 33 -3.71 -4.74 12.75
CA ARG A 33 -4.44 -4.53 11.47
C ARG A 33 -5.85 -3.98 11.66
N SER A 34 -6.51 -4.30 12.78
CA SER A 34 -7.88 -3.87 13.09
C SER A 34 -7.97 -2.60 13.96
N PHE A 35 -6.84 -2.03 14.37
CA PHE A 35 -6.87 -0.83 15.20
C PHE A 35 -7.09 0.43 14.38
N GLN A 36 -7.90 1.33 14.94
CA GLN A 36 -8.07 2.68 14.39
C GLN A 36 -6.81 3.51 14.67
N THR A 37 -6.39 4.28 13.66
CA THR A 37 -5.23 5.17 13.75
C THR A 37 -5.39 6.30 12.73
N ASN A 38 -4.41 7.19 12.65
CA ASN A 38 -4.35 8.20 11.61
C ASN A 38 -4.02 7.59 10.24
N PRO A 39 -4.42 8.23 9.13
CA PRO A 39 -4.27 7.64 7.79
C PRO A 39 -2.82 7.36 7.35
N ILE A 40 -1.84 8.07 7.90
CA ILE A 40 -0.42 7.90 7.55
C ILE A 40 0.10 6.59 8.16
N ASP A 41 -0.11 6.41 9.45
CA ASP A 41 0.28 5.16 10.13
C ASP A 41 -0.52 3.96 9.59
N ARG A 42 -1.79 4.19 9.23
CA ARG A 42 -2.63 3.19 8.55
C ARG A 42 -2.03 2.74 7.22
N HIS A 43 -1.59 3.70 6.40
CA HIS A 43 -0.94 3.42 5.12
C HIS A 43 0.33 2.60 5.29
N PHE A 44 1.23 3.01 6.20
CA PHE A 44 2.49 2.31 6.39
C PHE A 44 2.31 0.92 7.00
N LEU A 45 1.34 0.74 7.89
CA LEU A 45 0.96 -0.57 8.42
C LEU A 45 0.52 -1.51 7.30
N LEU A 46 -0.47 -1.10 6.51
CA LEU A 46 -1.04 -1.95 5.45
C LEU A 46 -0.01 -2.25 4.36
N GLN A 47 0.75 -1.24 3.91
CA GLN A 47 1.83 -1.44 2.95
C GLN A 47 2.91 -2.39 3.49
N GLY A 48 3.27 -2.27 4.77
CA GLY A 48 4.24 -3.13 5.43
C GLY A 48 3.79 -4.59 5.49
N ILE A 49 2.53 -4.84 5.85
CA ILE A 49 1.93 -6.17 5.84
C ILE A 49 1.94 -6.75 4.43
N VAL A 50 1.38 -6.04 3.43
CA VAL A 50 1.33 -6.51 2.04
C VAL A 50 2.74 -6.84 1.53
N ARG A 51 3.73 -5.99 1.82
CA ARG A 51 5.13 -6.25 1.42
C ARG A 51 5.66 -7.56 1.99
N ALA A 52 5.44 -7.79 3.28
CA ALA A 52 5.95 -8.96 3.97
C ALA A 52 5.26 -10.24 3.51
N THR A 53 3.93 -10.22 3.38
CA THR A 53 3.12 -11.36 2.97
C THR A 53 3.28 -11.68 1.49
N TYR A 54 3.40 -10.68 0.63
CA TYR A 54 3.66 -10.86 -0.81
C TYR A 54 4.98 -11.59 -1.08
N ARG A 55 6.02 -11.33 -0.27
CA ARG A 55 7.31 -12.05 -0.39
C ARG A 55 7.20 -13.52 -0.04
N LEU A 56 6.19 -13.90 0.74
CA LEU A 56 5.94 -15.26 1.20
C LEU A 56 4.74 -15.91 0.49
N ARG A 57 4.18 -15.28 -0.56
CA ARG A 57 2.94 -15.70 -1.24
C ARG A 57 2.96 -17.08 -1.91
N SER A 58 4.09 -17.78 -1.93
CA SER A 58 4.12 -19.20 -2.28
C SER A 58 3.37 -20.04 -1.23
N ASP A 59 3.31 -19.57 0.01
CA ASP A 59 2.39 -20.08 1.03
C ASP A 59 0.97 -19.54 0.75
N PRO A 60 -0.04 -20.41 0.56
CA PRO A 60 -1.43 -20.01 0.33
C PRO A 60 -2.00 -19.09 1.41
N GLU A 61 -1.61 -19.27 2.67
CA GLU A 61 -2.11 -18.42 3.75
C GLU A 61 -1.51 -17.01 3.66
N MET A 62 -0.20 -16.90 3.41
CA MET A 62 0.44 -15.61 3.21
C MET A 62 -0.09 -14.90 1.97
N ARG A 63 -0.38 -15.64 0.90
CA ARG A 63 -1.06 -15.10 -0.29
C ARG A 63 -2.42 -14.51 0.07
N ARG A 64 -3.27 -15.28 0.76
CA ARG A 64 -4.59 -14.83 1.22
C ARG A 64 -4.50 -13.56 2.05
N VAL A 65 -3.62 -13.53 3.05
CA VAL A 65 -3.41 -12.36 3.92
C VAL A 65 -2.90 -11.16 3.11
N SER A 66 -2.04 -11.38 2.12
CA SER A 66 -1.56 -10.34 1.20
C SER A 66 -2.69 -9.72 0.39
N VAL A 67 -3.55 -10.55 -0.19
CA VAL A 67 -4.69 -10.09 -1.00
C VAL A 67 -5.70 -9.35 -0.13
N GLU A 68 -6.10 -9.92 1.02
CA GLU A 68 -7.05 -9.28 1.94
C GLU A 68 -6.57 -7.91 2.43
N THR A 69 -5.31 -7.85 2.85
CA THR A 69 -4.72 -6.60 3.35
C THR A 69 -4.56 -5.58 2.22
N GLY A 70 -4.19 -6.02 1.02
CA GLY A 70 -4.12 -5.15 -0.16
C GLY A 70 -5.49 -4.58 -0.53
N MET A 71 -6.53 -5.40 -0.54
CA MET A 71 -7.91 -4.95 -0.80
C MET A 71 -8.41 -3.97 0.26
N MET A 72 -8.09 -4.20 1.53
CA MET A 72 -8.33 -3.26 2.61
C MET A 72 -7.62 -1.92 2.36
N HIS A 73 -6.34 -1.97 1.97
CA HIS A 73 -5.58 -0.75 1.63
C HIS A 73 -6.18 0.00 0.44
N LEU A 74 -6.66 -0.71 -0.57
CA LEU A 74 -7.31 -0.14 -1.74
C LEU A 74 -8.64 0.53 -1.38
N SER A 75 -9.43 -0.10 -0.51
CA SER A 75 -10.71 0.46 -0.04
C SER A 75 -10.53 1.77 0.76
N GLU A 76 -9.39 1.92 1.43
CA GLU A 76 -9.03 3.10 2.22
C GLU A 76 -8.24 4.15 1.42
N LEU A 77 -8.01 3.89 0.12
CA LEU A 77 -7.04 4.63 -0.68
C LEU A 77 -7.34 6.13 -0.75
N SER A 78 -8.58 6.54 -0.97
CA SER A 78 -8.93 7.96 -1.09
C SER A 78 -8.54 8.77 0.15
N THR A 79 -8.72 8.21 1.34
CA THR A 79 -8.35 8.83 2.61
C THR A 79 -6.83 8.88 2.78
N VAL A 80 -6.15 7.78 2.44
CA VAL A 80 -4.70 7.67 2.47
C VAL A 80 -4.03 8.68 1.54
N VAL A 81 -4.47 8.76 0.27
CA VAL A 81 -3.89 9.69 -0.72
C VAL A 81 -3.99 11.14 -0.27
N ARG A 82 -5.14 11.53 0.28
CA ARG A 82 -5.32 12.89 0.80
C ARG A 82 -4.33 13.18 1.92
N ALA A 83 -4.15 12.25 2.85
CA ALA A 83 -3.22 12.41 3.96
C ALA A 83 -1.77 12.45 3.48
N LEU A 84 -1.36 11.55 2.57
CA LEU A 84 -0.01 11.52 2.01
C LEU A 84 0.35 12.83 1.29
N ARG A 85 -0.60 13.41 0.54
CA ARG A 85 -0.39 14.73 -0.11
C ARG A 85 -0.09 15.83 0.91
N ILE A 86 -0.71 15.80 2.08
CA ILE A 86 -0.46 16.76 3.15
C ILE A 86 0.89 16.48 3.83
N GLU A 87 1.13 15.22 4.20
CA GLU A 87 2.36 14.75 4.87
C GLU A 87 3.62 15.13 4.09
N PHE A 88 3.58 14.91 2.78
CA PHE A 88 4.74 15.08 1.91
C PHE A 88 4.71 16.39 1.10
N SER A 89 3.93 17.39 1.52
CA SER A 89 3.86 18.72 0.87
C SER A 89 3.62 18.65 -0.64
N GLY A 90 2.74 17.75 -1.07
CA GLY A 90 2.42 17.51 -2.48
C GLY A 90 3.31 16.52 -3.20
N ALA A 91 4.47 16.15 -2.66
CA ALA A 91 5.26 15.02 -3.17
C ALA A 91 4.53 13.71 -2.87
N PHE A 92 4.55 12.77 -3.80
CA PHE A 92 3.81 11.52 -3.65
C PHE A 92 4.78 10.35 -3.47
N PRO A 93 4.72 9.63 -2.33
CA PRO A 93 5.59 8.48 -2.14
C PRO A 93 5.17 7.36 -3.10
N ARG A 94 6.11 6.48 -3.42
CA ARG A 94 5.80 5.25 -4.14
C ARG A 94 4.93 4.36 -3.27
N VAL A 95 3.85 3.83 -3.83
CA VAL A 95 2.93 2.93 -3.14
C VAL A 95 2.89 1.58 -3.87
N PRO A 96 3.91 0.73 -3.69
CA PRO A 96 4.04 -0.54 -4.41
C PRO A 96 3.01 -1.60 -3.97
N SER A 97 2.24 -1.36 -2.90
CA SER A 97 1.26 -2.32 -2.39
C SER A 97 0.22 -2.72 -3.43
N PHE A 98 -0.19 -1.80 -4.32
CA PHE A 98 -1.17 -2.10 -5.37
C PHE A 98 -0.59 -2.92 -6.52
N ALA A 99 0.68 -2.73 -6.88
CA ALA A 99 1.36 -3.58 -7.86
C ALA A 99 1.52 -5.02 -7.32
N TRP A 100 1.86 -5.16 -6.03
CA TRP A 100 1.93 -6.47 -5.37
C TRP A 100 0.56 -7.15 -5.27
N LEU A 101 -0.48 -6.39 -4.94
CA LEU A 101 -1.87 -6.88 -4.92
C LEU A 101 -2.31 -7.36 -6.30
N ALA A 102 -2.13 -6.54 -7.34
CA ALA A 102 -2.49 -6.90 -8.71
C ALA A 102 -1.74 -8.16 -9.16
N THR A 103 -0.46 -8.27 -8.83
CA THR A 103 0.33 -9.47 -9.14
C THR A 103 -0.22 -10.71 -8.42
N ALA A 104 -0.53 -10.61 -7.13
CA ALA A 104 -1.07 -11.73 -6.36
C ALA A 104 -2.44 -12.20 -6.90
N LEU A 105 -3.31 -11.25 -7.29
CA LEU A 105 -4.59 -11.55 -7.93
C LEU A 105 -4.43 -12.22 -9.30
N ALA A 106 -3.51 -11.72 -10.12
CA ALA A 106 -3.22 -12.32 -11.43
C ALA A 106 -2.67 -13.76 -11.30
N GLU A 107 -1.79 -14.01 -10.33
CA GLU A 107 -1.31 -15.36 -10.01
C GLU A 107 -2.42 -16.31 -9.54
N GLU A 108 -3.53 -15.78 -8.98
CA GLU A 108 -4.74 -16.54 -8.62
C GLU A 108 -5.72 -16.72 -9.80
N GLY A 109 -5.38 -16.22 -10.99
CA GLY A 109 -6.28 -16.22 -12.15
C GLY A 109 -7.36 -15.13 -12.10
N ARG A 110 -7.34 -14.26 -11.10
CA ARG A 110 -8.27 -13.13 -10.93
C ARG A 110 -7.79 -11.91 -11.71
N VAL A 111 -7.67 -12.08 -13.03
CA VAL A 111 -7.05 -11.07 -13.92
C VAL A 111 -7.85 -9.77 -13.97
N ASP A 112 -9.18 -9.83 -14.03
CA ASP A 112 -10.03 -8.63 -14.07
C ASP A 112 -9.90 -7.78 -12.79
N ASP A 113 -9.84 -8.43 -11.63
CA ASP A 113 -9.61 -7.76 -10.34
C ASP A 113 -8.24 -7.08 -10.33
N ALA A 114 -7.20 -7.74 -10.87
CA ALA A 114 -5.86 -7.15 -10.98
C ALA A 114 -5.85 -5.90 -11.87
N ILE A 115 -6.58 -5.91 -12.99
CA ILE A 115 -6.74 -4.73 -13.86
C ILE A 115 -7.42 -3.61 -13.09
N GLN A 116 -8.51 -3.91 -12.37
CA GLN A 116 -9.26 -2.91 -11.61
C GLN A 116 -8.40 -2.26 -10.51
N VAL A 117 -7.54 -3.02 -9.84
CA VAL A 117 -6.57 -2.49 -8.87
C VAL A 117 -5.65 -1.47 -9.53
N CYS A 118 -5.06 -1.82 -10.68
CA CYS A 118 -4.16 -0.95 -11.44
C CYS A 118 -4.86 0.32 -11.92
N GLU A 119 -6.06 0.20 -12.50
CA GLU A 119 -6.85 1.36 -12.94
C GLU A 119 -7.22 2.27 -11.79
N THR A 120 -7.60 1.70 -10.65
CA THR A 120 -7.92 2.47 -9.44
C THR A 120 -6.68 3.22 -8.95
N ALA A 121 -5.52 2.57 -8.87
CA ALA A 121 -4.28 3.21 -8.46
C ALA A 121 -3.90 4.37 -9.43
N ALA A 122 -4.04 4.16 -10.73
CA ALA A 122 -3.75 5.15 -11.76
C ALA A 122 -4.64 6.41 -11.64
N ARG A 123 -5.94 6.25 -11.31
CA ARG A 123 -6.86 7.40 -11.11
C ARG A 123 -6.42 8.33 -9.98
N PHE A 124 -5.68 7.81 -9.00
CA PHE A 124 -5.14 8.62 -7.89
C PHE A 124 -3.73 9.19 -8.16
N GLY A 125 -3.16 8.90 -9.34
CA GLY A 125 -1.80 9.32 -9.71
C GLY A 125 -0.70 8.59 -8.94
N LEU A 126 -0.97 7.34 -8.52
CA LEU A 126 0.04 6.49 -7.90
C LEU A 126 0.93 5.89 -8.99
N GLU A 127 2.23 6.11 -8.88
CA GLU A 127 3.23 5.44 -9.71
C GLU A 127 3.87 4.29 -8.92
N ASP A 128 4.00 3.12 -9.56
CA ASP A 128 4.76 2.00 -9.01
C ASP A 128 6.29 2.18 -9.19
N GLY A 129 6.69 3.25 -9.91
CA GLY A 129 8.07 3.58 -10.16
C GLY A 129 8.78 2.65 -11.14
N THR A 130 8.02 1.87 -11.91
CA THR A 130 8.52 1.27 -13.15
C THR A 130 8.72 2.39 -14.17
N LYS A 131 9.92 2.51 -14.73
CA LYS A 131 10.07 3.25 -15.99
C LYS A 131 9.28 2.44 -17.00
N ALA A 132 8.14 2.94 -17.47
CA ALA A 132 7.56 2.46 -18.71
C ALA A 132 8.68 2.59 -19.77
N GLY A 133 9.25 1.46 -20.18
CA GLY A 133 10.33 1.44 -21.14
C GLY A 133 9.82 2.03 -22.46
N GLY A 134 10.39 3.16 -22.85
CA GLY A 134 10.62 3.59 -24.24
C GLY A 134 9.44 3.57 -25.23
N SER A 135 9.02 4.77 -25.62
CA SER A 135 8.51 5.12 -26.95
C SER A 135 7.14 4.56 -27.37
N SER A 136 6.12 5.38 -27.17
CA SER A 136 4.85 5.36 -27.90
C SER A 136 5.01 5.76 -29.38
N ASP A 137 5.92 5.14 -30.13
CA ASP A 137 6.18 5.46 -31.55
C ASP A 137 6.45 4.24 -32.45
N ALA A 138 6.13 3.02 -32.02
CA ALA A 138 6.40 1.80 -32.80
C ALA A 138 5.19 1.18 -33.51
N TRP A 139 3.99 1.77 -33.47
CA TRP A 139 2.78 1.20 -34.12
C TRP A 139 2.20 2.06 -35.26
N ARG A 140 3.01 2.92 -35.88
CA ARG A 140 2.70 3.51 -37.20
C ARG A 140 3.82 3.18 -38.17
N ARG A 141 3.80 1.98 -38.74
CA ARG A 141 4.31 1.60 -40.07
C ARG A 141 4.28 0.09 -40.19
N ARG A 142 3.20 -0.43 -40.75
CA ARG A 142 3.19 -1.47 -41.80
C ARG A 142 1.79 -1.52 -42.40
#